data_AF-A0A2T1DNT1-F1
#
_entry.id   AF-A0A2T1DNT1-F1
#
_cell.length_a   1.000
_cell.length_b   1.000
_cell.length_c   1.000
_cell.angle_alpha   90.00
_cell.angle_beta   90.00
_cell.angle_gamma   90.00
#
_symmetry.space_group_name_H-M   'P 1'
#
loop_
_entity.id
_entity.type
_entity.pdbx_description
1 polymer ?
#
loop_
_entity_poly.entity_id
_entity_poly.type
_entity_poly.pdbx_seq_one_letter_code
_entity_poly.pdbx_strand_id
1 'polypeptide(L)'
;MIVVYDKRTNELVGVAMEVIDNGTSRQPTLEELYPDRDRSNLGFLHVKDSPKYALHPDRWQAKFDESGTPVGIERRPTPLRLYLATDAIDTDGDDLPELIADGQSKATITVEVKYARGDLFTEELTLNFKTTGGALSARRVTTNTGQATVELTSSLETVSVTVEVSAEGATSSSLGFEFMPRKQ
;
A
#
# COMPACT_ATOMS: atom_id res chain seq x y z
N MET A 1 21.82 8.60 -11.61
CA MET A 1 22.53 7.64 -10.71
C MET A 1 22.90 6.42 -11.52
N ILE A 2 24.14 5.98 -11.41
CA ILE A 2 24.68 4.80 -12.06
C ILE A 2 24.84 3.72 -11.00
N VAL A 3 24.28 2.54 -11.27
CA VAL A 3 24.48 1.33 -10.47
C VAL A 3 25.40 0.42 -11.29
N VAL A 4 26.52 0.03 -10.69
CA VAL A 4 27.51 -0.86 -11.31
C VAL A 4 27.46 -2.20 -10.62
N TYR A 5 27.36 -3.27 -11.39
CA TYR A 5 27.23 -4.63 -10.88
C TYR A 5 28.13 -5.59 -11.66
N ASP A 6 28.49 -6.70 -11.03
CA ASP A 6 29.20 -7.80 -11.68
C ASP A 6 28.19 -8.66 -12.45
N LYS A 7 28.37 -8.82 -13.76
CA LYS A 7 27.46 -9.57 -14.65
C LYS A 7 27.47 -11.07 -14.39
N ARG A 8 28.51 -11.61 -13.73
CA ARG A 8 28.63 -13.04 -13.43
C ARG A 8 27.91 -13.38 -12.13
N THR A 9 28.07 -12.55 -11.10
CA THR A 9 27.49 -12.81 -9.77
C THR A 9 26.19 -12.07 -9.52
N ASN A 10 25.86 -11.06 -10.34
CA ASN A 10 24.80 -10.08 -10.11
C ASN A 10 24.97 -9.27 -8.82
N GLU A 11 26.17 -9.24 -8.24
CA GLU A 11 26.45 -8.48 -7.02
C GLU A 11 26.71 -7.00 -7.34
N LEU A 12 26.31 -6.13 -6.42
CA LEU A 12 26.58 -4.71 -6.52
C LEU A 12 28.09 -4.44 -6.35
N VAL A 13 28.64 -3.69 -7.30
CA VAL A 13 30.05 -3.28 -7.33
C VAL A 13 30.22 -1.81 -6.92
N GLY A 14 29.18 -0.99 -7.10
CA GLY A 14 29.12 0.36 -6.54
C GLY A 14 28.02 1.23 -7.11
N VAL A 15 27.87 2.43 -6.55
CA VAL A 15 26.89 3.43 -6.96
C VAL A 15 27.58 4.79 -7.13
N ALA A 16 27.29 5.47 -8.22
CA ALA A 16 27.76 6.85 -8.46
C ALA A 16 26.60 7.74 -8.90
N MET A 17 26.49 8.94 -8.32
CA MET A 17 25.39 9.84 -8.64
C MET A 17 25.76 10.78 -9.79
N GLU A 18 26.78 11.61 -9.59
CA GLU A 18 27.43 12.51 -10.55
C GLU A 18 28.88 12.73 -10.07
N VAL A 19 29.78 13.16 -10.96
CA VAL A 19 31.11 13.67 -10.59
C VAL A 19 31.14 15.18 -10.77
N ILE A 20 31.76 15.88 -9.82
CA ILE A 20 32.00 17.32 -9.92
C ILE A 20 33.37 17.52 -10.53
N ASP A 21 33.38 18.02 -11.76
CA ASP A 21 34.59 18.32 -12.52
C ASP A 21 34.66 19.84 -12.71
N ASN A 22 35.65 20.48 -12.09
CA ASN A 22 35.83 21.94 -12.10
C ASN A 22 34.54 22.73 -11.75
N GLY A 23 33.83 22.27 -10.72
CA GLY A 23 32.59 22.92 -10.24
C GLY A 23 31.35 22.65 -11.10
N THR A 24 31.48 21.86 -12.17
CA THR A 24 30.36 21.46 -13.04
C THR A 24 30.02 20.00 -12.78
N SER A 25 28.73 19.71 -12.59
CA SER A 25 28.27 18.34 -12.42
C SER A 25 28.13 17.64 -13.78
N ARG A 26 28.66 16.42 -13.89
CA ARG A 26 28.52 15.59 -15.09
C ARG A 26 28.42 14.10 -14.74
N GLN A 27 28.02 13.30 -15.73
CA GLN A 27 27.98 11.85 -15.58
C GLN A 27 29.41 11.27 -15.56
N PRO A 28 29.71 10.35 -14.62
CA PRO A 28 30.97 9.63 -14.63
C PRO A 28 30.98 8.47 -15.63
N THR A 29 32.15 8.13 -16.17
CA THR A 29 32.36 6.92 -16.97
C THR A 29 32.77 5.74 -16.09
N LEU A 30 32.69 4.50 -16.62
CA LEU A 30 33.19 3.32 -15.88
C LEU A 30 34.72 3.36 -15.73
N GLU A 31 35.42 3.93 -16.70
CA GLU A 31 36.87 4.17 -16.66
C GLU A 31 37.25 5.09 -15.49
N GLU A 32 36.48 6.13 -15.24
CA GLU A 32 36.71 7.07 -14.13
C GLU A 32 36.42 6.46 -12.77
N LEU A 33 35.35 5.66 -12.67
CA LEU A 33 34.94 5.04 -11.40
C LEU A 33 35.82 3.83 -11.03
N TYR A 34 36.34 3.11 -12.03
CA TYR A 34 37.12 1.88 -11.84
C TYR A 34 38.33 1.84 -12.80
N PRO A 35 39.33 2.72 -12.60
CA PRO A 35 40.47 2.85 -13.51
C PRO A 35 41.32 1.57 -13.60
N ASP A 36 41.49 0.87 -12.47
CA ASP A 36 42.42 -0.25 -12.33
C ASP A 36 41.75 -1.63 -12.29
N ARG A 37 40.46 -1.72 -12.66
CA ARG A 37 39.70 -2.98 -12.63
C ARG A 37 39.47 -3.52 -14.05
N ASP A 38 39.49 -4.84 -14.20
CA ASP A 38 38.95 -5.48 -15.40
C ASP A 38 37.43 -5.27 -15.46
N ARG A 39 37.00 -4.47 -16.44
CA ARG A 39 35.60 -4.05 -16.64
C ARG A 39 34.83 -4.99 -17.55
N SER A 40 35.45 -6.02 -18.12
CA SER A 40 34.83 -6.95 -19.07
C SER A 40 33.55 -7.60 -18.51
N ASN A 41 33.52 -7.82 -17.20
CA ASN A 41 32.40 -8.41 -16.47
C ASN A 41 31.52 -7.41 -15.73
N LEU A 42 31.73 -6.09 -15.88
CA LEU A 42 30.84 -5.10 -15.28
C LEU A 42 29.66 -4.76 -16.20
N GLY A 43 28.50 -4.51 -15.60
CA GLY A 43 27.30 -3.96 -16.22
C GLY A 43 26.92 -2.65 -15.54
N PHE A 44 26.19 -1.77 -16.25
CA PHE A 44 25.73 -0.50 -15.72
C PHE A 44 24.26 -0.27 -16.01
N LEU A 45 23.53 0.18 -14.99
CA LEU A 45 22.16 0.67 -15.13
C LEU A 45 22.18 2.20 -14.96
N HIS A 46 21.75 2.90 -16.01
CA HIS A 46 21.54 4.34 -15.91
C HIS A 46 20.14 4.62 -15.36
N VAL A 47 20.08 5.03 -14.09
CA VAL A 47 18.85 5.50 -13.47
C VAL A 47 18.78 7.01 -13.70
N LYS A 48 18.00 7.38 -14.73
CA LYS A 48 17.79 8.78 -15.18
C LYS A 48 17.15 9.65 -14.08
N ASP A 49 16.45 9.02 -13.14
CA ASP A 49 15.79 9.70 -12.03
C ASP A 49 16.76 9.78 -10.82
N SER A 50 17.06 11.01 -10.37
CA SER A 50 17.76 11.29 -9.09
C SER A 50 17.20 10.48 -7.92
N PRO A 51 17.98 10.10 -6.89
CA PRO A 51 17.46 9.39 -5.71
C PRO A 51 16.41 10.19 -4.92
N LYS A 52 16.23 11.49 -5.18
CA LYS A 52 15.05 12.23 -4.70
C LYS A 52 13.72 11.64 -5.20
N TYR A 53 13.73 10.93 -6.32
CA TYR A 53 12.58 10.20 -6.88
C TYR A 53 12.49 8.74 -6.39
N ALA A 54 13.49 8.24 -5.65
CA ALA A 54 13.41 6.98 -4.90
C ALA A 54 12.46 7.09 -3.69
N LEU A 55 11.99 8.29 -3.38
CA LEU A 55 11.00 8.58 -2.34
C LEU A 55 9.54 8.49 -2.85
N HIS A 56 9.31 8.13 -4.12
CA HIS A 56 7.95 7.92 -4.63
C HIS A 56 7.52 6.47 -4.40
N PRO A 57 6.30 6.22 -3.89
CA PRO A 57 6.01 4.95 -3.25
C PRO A 57 5.71 3.79 -4.23
N ASP A 58 5.70 4.01 -5.56
CA ASP A 58 5.47 2.97 -6.60
C ASP A 58 6.68 2.70 -7.54
N ARG A 59 7.88 3.10 -7.13
CA ARG A 59 9.10 3.02 -7.97
C ARG A 59 10.08 1.98 -7.43
N TRP A 60 11.07 1.69 -8.27
CA TRP A 60 12.28 0.96 -7.89
C TRP A 60 13.07 1.72 -6.80
N GLN A 61 13.42 1.03 -5.72
CA GLN A 61 14.15 1.54 -4.56
C GLN A 61 15.42 0.71 -4.33
N ALA A 62 16.45 1.30 -3.74
CA ALA A 62 17.63 0.54 -3.34
C ALA A 62 17.25 -0.45 -2.21
N LYS A 63 17.58 -1.72 -2.40
CA LYS A 63 17.48 -2.76 -1.37
C LYS A 63 18.78 -2.74 -0.58
N PHE A 64 18.68 -2.70 0.75
CA PHE A 64 19.82 -2.77 1.66
C PHE A 64 19.77 -4.07 2.46
N ASP A 65 20.93 -4.64 2.79
CA ASP A 65 21.02 -5.72 3.77
C ASP A 65 20.94 -5.21 5.22
N GLU A 66 21.03 -6.13 6.18
CA GLU A 66 20.95 -5.81 7.62
C GLU A 66 22.07 -4.86 8.10
N SER A 67 23.18 -4.78 7.36
CA SER A 67 24.30 -3.88 7.66
C SER A 67 24.12 -2.48 7.05
N GLY A 68 23.07 -2.27 6.26
CA GLY A 68 22.86 -1.04 5.50
C GLY A 68 23.67 -0.97 4.21
N THR A 69 24.23 -2.09 3.73
CA THR A 69 24.93 -2.16 2.44
C THR A 69 23.90 -2.31 1.32
N PRO A 70 23.95 -1.49 0.25
CA PRO A 70 23.06 -1.67 -0.87
C PRO A 70 23.37 -3.01 -1.58
N VAL A 71 22.37 -3.86 -1.75
CA VAL A 71 22.48 -5.20 -2.36
C VAL A 71 21.66 -5.36 -3.63
N GLY A 72 20.91 -4.32 -4.02
CA GLY A 72 20.16 -4.35 -5.27
C GLY A 72 19.15 -3.22 -5.40
N ILE A 73 18.23 -3.40 -6.33
CA ILE A 73 17.10 -2.51 -6.56
C ILE A 73 15.83 -3.36 -6.47
N GLU A 74 14.88 -3.00 -5.62
CA GLU A 74 13.60 -3.68 -5.45
C GLU A 74 12.44 -2.75 -5.78
N ARG A 75 11.36 -3.28 -6.34
CA ARG A 75 10.12 -2.51 -6.45
C ARG A 75 9.40 -2.64 -5.11
N ARG A 76 9.33 -1.56 -4.34
CA ARG A 76 8.41 -1.49 -3.20
C ARG A 76 7.09 -0.92 -3.73
N PRO A 77 6.05 -1.72 -3.96
CA PRO A 77 4.75 -1.15 -4.27
C PRO A 77 4.25 -0.40 -3.04
N THR A 78 3.64 0.77 -3.23
CA THR A 78 2.89 1.37 -2.14
C THR A 78 1.76 0.42 -1.82
N PRO A 79 1.51 0.10 -0.54
CA PRO A 79 0.32 -0.66 -0.20
C PRO A 79 -0.92 0.00 -0.80
N LEU A 80 -1.83 -0.82 -1.31
CA LEU A 80 -3.16 -0.36 -1.71
C LEU A 80 -3.88 0.23 -0.49
N ARG A 81 -4.74 1.20 -0.74
CA ARG A 81 -5.57 1.84 0.30
C ARG A 81 -7.01 1.36 0.17
N LEU A 82 -7.58 0.96 1.31
CA LEU A 82 -8.97 0.52 1.43
C LEU A 82 -9.80 1.66 2.02
N TYR A 83 -10.74 2.18 1.24
CA TYR A 83 -11.66 3.23 1.66
C TYR A 83 -13.02 2.60 1.94
N LEU A 84 -13.46 2.63 3.19
CA LEU A 84 -14.78 2.13 3.58
C LEU A 84 -15.77 3.28 3.57
N ALA A 85 -16.97 2.98 3.10
CA ALA A 85 -18.15 3.82 3.23
C ALA A 85 -19.34 2.94 3.62
N THR A 86 -20.37 3.55 4.19
CA THR A 86 -21.62 2.86 4.48
C THR A 86 -22.82 3.73 4.12
N ASP A 87 -23.97 3.08 3.93
CA ASP A 87 -25.27 3.72 3.74
C ASP A 87 -26.00 4.00 5.06
N ALA A 88 -25.50 3.48 6.19
CA ALA A 88 -25.98 3.88 7.51
C ALA A 88 -25.62 5.34 7.79
N ILE A 89 -26.51 6.01 8.52
CA ILE A 89 -26.48 7.46 8.76
C ILE A 89 -26.07 7.66 10.20
N ASP A 90 -25.28 8.70 10.48
CA ASP A 90 -25.04 9.27 11.82
C ASP A 90 -26.23 10.17 12.21
N THR A 91 -26.90 9.85 13.31
CA THR A 91 -28.10 10.54 13.80
C THR A 91 -27.89 11.42 15.02
N ASP A 92 -26.74 11.34 15.69
CA ASP A 92 -26.46 12.10 16.91
C ASP A 92 -25.25 13.05 16.82
N GLY A 93 -24.49 12.99 15.71
CA GLY A 93 -23.45 13.93 15.32
C GLY A 93 -22.06 13.60 15.86
N ASP A 94 -21.80 12.34 16.23
CA ASP A 94 -20.51 11.86 16.71
C ASP A 94 -19.60 11.26 15.63
N ASP A 95 -20.02 11.34 14.36
CA ASP A 95 -19.39 10.75 13.17
C ASP A 95 -19.38 9.21 13.15
N LEU A 96 -20.22 8.53 13.94
CA LEU A 96 -20.47 7.10 13.86
C LEU A 96 -21.86 6.79 13.29
N PRO A 97 -21.95 5.99 12.21
CA PRO A 97 -23.23 5.56 11.68
C PRO A 97 -23.93 4.57 12.63
N GLU A 98 -25.24 4.71 12.81
CA GLU A 98 -25.99 3.85 13.72
C GLU A 98 -26.91 2.85 13.01
N LEU A 99 -27.11 1.71 13.68
CA LEU A 99 -28.16 0.74 13.39
C LEU A 99 -29.00 0.50 14.63
N ILE A 100 -30.28 0.19 14.47
CA ILE A 100 -31.07 -0.26 15.62
C ILE A 100 -30.61 -1.65 16.04
N ALA A 101 -30.36 -1.85 17.34
CA ALA A 101 -29.99 -3.11 17.97
C ALA A 101 -31.18 -4.08 18.07
N ASP A 102 -31.75 -4.47 16.93
CA ASP A 102 -32.91 -5.36 16.84
C ASP A 102 -32.62 -6.70 16.15
N GLY A 103 -31.34 -7.00 15.87
CA GLY A 103 -30.95 -8.24 15.21
C GLY A 103 -31.37 -8.34 13.74
N GLN A 104 -31.93 -7.27 13.17
CA GLN A 104 -32.52 -7.25 11.83
C GLN A 104 -32.07 -6.05 11.01
N SER A 105 -31.79 -4.92 11.64
CA SER A 105 -31.30 -3.71 10.97
C SER A 105 -29.98 -3.98 10.27
N LYS A 106 -29.82 -3.43 9.06
CA LYS A 106 -28.67 -3.68 8.22
C LYS A 106 -28.07 -2.39 7.68
N ALA A 107 -26.76 -2.44 7.45
CA ALA A 107 -26.01 -1.47 6.68
C ALA A 107 -25.23 -2.17 5.57
N THR A 108 -25.18 -1.55 4.39
CA THR A 108 -24.23 -1.88 3.34
C THR A 108 -22.92 -1.19 3.62
N ILE A 109 -21.82 -1.93 3.59
CA ILE A 109 -20.46 -1.41 3.62
C ILE A 109 -19.86 -1.60 2.23
N THR A 110 -19.46 -0.49 1.61
CA THR A 110 -18.74 -0.47 0.33
C THR A 110 -17.27 -0.21 0.60
N VAL A 111 -16.40 -1.02 0.02
CA VAL A 111 -14.95 -0.81 0.05
C VAL A 111 -14.48 -0.45 -1.35
N GLU A 112 -13.86 0.71 -1.50
CA GLU A 112 -13.08 1.06 -2.70
C GLU A 112 -11.60 0.77 -2.45
N VAL A 113 -10.98 0.10 -3.41
CA VAL A 113 -9.55 -0.19 -3.40
C VAL A 113 -8.86 0.76 -4.37
N LYS A 114 -7.91 1.55 -3.87
CA LYS A 114 -7.15 2.50 -4.69
C LYS A 114 -5.66 2.31 -4.54
N TYR A 115 -4.94 2.60 -5.62
CA TYR A 115 -3.52 2.87 -5.55
C TYR A 115 -3.24 4.11 -4.69
N ALA A 116 -2.01 4.27 -4.23
CA ALA A 116 -1.62 5.45 -3.45
C ALA A 116 -1.80 6.78 -4.20
N ARG A 117 -1.81 6.73 -5.54
CA ARG A 117 -2.09 7.89 -6.41
C ARG A 117 -3.57 8.29 -6.46
N GLY A 118 -4.48 7.47 -5.92
CA GLY A 118 -5.91 7.72 -5.90
C GLY A 118 -6.70 6.99 -7.01
N ASP A 119 -6.03 6.44 -8.01
CA ASP A 119 -6.66 5.63 -9.06
C ASP A 119 -7.25 4.34 -8.48
N LEU A 120 -8.38 3.88 -9.02
CA LEU A 120 -8.98 2.60 -8.64
C LEU A 120 -8.08 1.41 -9.03
N PHE A 121 -7.98 0.45 -8.14
CA PHE A 121 -7.35 -0.84 -8.40
C PHE A 121 -8.37 -1.77 -9.07
N THR A 122 -8.36 -1.86 -10.40
CA THR A 122 -9.41 -2.57 -11.15
C THR A 122 -9.22 -4.08 -11.26
N GLU A 123 -8.08 -4.61 -10.81
CA GLU A 123 -7.83 -6.05 -10.75
C GLU A 123 -8.57 -6.68 -9.55
N GLU A 124 -8.66 -8.01 -9.55
CA GLU A 124 -9.28 -8.75 -8.46
C GLU A 124 -8.39 -8.72 -7.21
N LEU A 125 -8.97 -8.33 -6.08
CA LEU A 125 -8.35 -8.39 -4.76
C LEU A 125 -9.31 -9.05 -3.78
N THR A 126 -8.84 -10.07 -3.07
CA THR A 126 -9.63 -10.73 -2.02
C THR A 126 -9.53 -9.96 -0.72
N LEU A 127 -10.65 -9.37 -0.29
CA LEU A 127 -10.78 -8.68 0.98
C LEU A 127 -11.23 -9.66 2.08
N ASN A 128 -10.66 -9.53 3.27
CA ASN A 128 -11.05 -10.27 4.46
C ASN A 128 -11.62 -9.29 5.49
N PHE A 129 -12.82 -9.59 5.97
CA PHE A 129 -13.56 -8.77 6.93
C PHE A 129 -13.65 -9.43 8.30
N LYS A 130 -13.62 -8.61 9.34
CA LYS A 130 -13.93 -8.98 10.73
C LYS A 130 -14.86 -7.93 11.33
N THR A 131 -15.62 -8.33 12.33
CA THR A 131 -16.44 -7.42 13.13
C THR A 131 -16.34 -7.78 14.61
N THR A 132 -16.39 -6.78 15.48
CA THR A 132 -16.47 -6.98 16.94
C THR A 132 -17.89 -7.27 17.43
N GLY A 133 -18.91 -6.98 16.62
CA GLY A 133 -20.34 -7.20 16.92
C GLY A 133 -21.21 -7.34 15.68
N GLY A 134 -22.43 -7.85 15.85
CA GLY A 134 -23.33 -8.13 14.72
C GLY A 134 -22.86 -9.28 13.83
N ALA A 135 -23.42 -9.36 12.62
CA ALA A 135 -23.12 -10.41 11.65
C ALA A 135 -22.85 -9.84 10.25
N LEU A 136 -21.76 -10.27 9.62
CA LEU A 136 -21.43 -9.92 8.23
C LEU A 136 -22.02 -10.95 7.26
N SER A 137 -22.56 -10.49 6.12
CA SER A 137 -23.07 -11.40 5.07
C SER A 137 -21.99 -12.28 4.45
N ALA A 138 -20.73 -11.80 4.46
CA ALA A 138 -19.56 -12.59 4.10
C ALA A 138 -18.32 -12.09 4.86
N ARG A 139 -17.41 -13.00 5.24
CA ARG A 139 -16.10 -12.64 5.81
C ARG A 139 -14.99 -12.49 4.78
N ARG A 140 -15.27 -12.89 3.53
CA ARG A 140 -14.33 -12.82 2.41
C ARG A 140 -15.09 -12.45 1.15
N VAL A 141 -14.64 -11.40 0.48
CA VAL A 141 -15.27 -10.86 -0.75
C VAL A 141 -14.16 -10.47 -1.72
N THR A 142 -14.30 -10.85 -2.99
CA THR A 142 -13.39 -10.41 -4.06
C THR A 142 -13.93 -9.13 -4.68
N THR A 143 -13.05 -8.16 -4.92
CA THR A 143 -13.41 -6.92 -5.61
C THR A 143 -13.81 -7.17 -7.06
N ASN A 144 -14.82 -6.43 -7.52
CA ASN A 144 -15.16 -6.29 -8.92
C ASN A 144 -14.88 -4.85 -9.33
N THR A 145 -13.98 -4.63 -10.30
CA THR A 145 -13.60 -3.28 -10.78
C THR A 145 -13.16 -2.33 -9.66
N GLY A 146 -12.45 -2.84 -8.65
CA GLY A 146 -11.93 -2.06 -7.53
C GLY A 146 -12.91 -1.74 -6.42
N GLN A 147 -14.10 -2.33 -6.44
CA GLN A 147 -15.08 -2.22 -5.36
C GLN A 147 -15.55 -3.57 -4.86
N ALA A 148 -15.89 -3.65 -3.57
CA ALA A 148 -16.55 -4.79 -2.96
C ALA A 148 -17.59 -4.30 -1.96
N THR A 149 -18.66 -5.09 -1.76
CA THR A 149 -19.73 -4.77 -0.81
C THR A 149 -19.94 -5.93 0.16
N VAL A 150 -20.21 -5.62 1.43
CA VAL A 150 -20.67 -6.57 2.45
C VAL A 150 -21.79 -5.94 3.26
N GLU A 151 -22.76 -6.72 3.73
CA GLU A 151 -23.79 -6.22 4.65
C GLU A 151 -23.39 -6.53 6.09
N LEU A 152 -23.54 -5.55 6.99
CA LEU A 152 -23.51 -5.72 8.43
C LEU A 152 -24.95 -5.77 8.94
N THR A 153 -25.33 -6.83 9.64
CA THR A 153 -26.60 -6.93 10.38
C THR A 153 -26.33 -6.68 11.87
N SER A 154 -27.14 -5.84 12.51
CA SER A 154 -26.99 -5.51 13.92
C SER A 154 -27.20 -6.71 14.85
N SER A 155 -26.69 -6.63 16.08
CA SER A 155 -27.04 -7.57 17.15
C SER A 155 -28.28 -7.08 17.91
N LEU A 156 -28.65 -7.77 18.99
CA LEU A 156 -29.69 -7.33 19.93
C LEU A 156 -29.13 -6.45 21.07
N GLU A 157 -27.81 -6.27 21.13
CA GLU A 157 -27.13 -5.54 22.20
C GLU A 157 -26.81 -4.12 21.75
N THR A 158 -27.06 -3.15 22.61
CA THR A 158 -26.62 -1.76 22.40
C THR A 158 -25.12 -1.67 22.67
N VAL A 159 -24.33 -1.42 21.62
CA VAL A 159 -22.86 -1.48 21.69
C VAL A 159 -22.22 -0.76 20.49
N SER A 160 -21.03 -0.20 20.68
CA SER A 160 -20.20 0.30 19.57
C SER A 160 -19.42 -0.87 18.94
N VAL A 161 -19.42 -0.95 17.61
CA VAL A 161 -18.88 -2.04 16.81
C VAL A 161 -17.85 -1.51 15.83
N THR A 162 -16.80 -2.29 15.59
CA THR A 162 -15.81 -2.00 14.54
C THR A 162 -15.84 -3.10 13.50
N VAL A 163 -16.00 -2.71 12.23
CA VAL A 163 -15.76 -3.58 11.08
C VAL A 163 -14.36 -3.29 10.54
N GLU A 164 -13.50 -4.30 10.53
CA GLU A 164 -12.15 -4.23 9.99
C GLU A 164 -12.09 -4.93 8.62
N VAL A 165 -11.34 -4.36 7.68
CA VAL A 165 -11.04 -4.96 6.38
C VAL A 165 -9.53 -5.00 6.15
N SER A 166 -9.07 -6.11 5.57
CA SER A 166 -7.67 -6.35 5.24
C SER A 166 -7.53 -7.10 3.93
N ALA A 167 -6.41 -6.90 3.23
CA ALA A 167 -6.05 -7.65 2.04
C ALA A 167 -4.52 -7.73 1.92
N GLU A 168 -4.03 -8.74 1.22
CA GLU A 168 -2.61 -8.85 0.91
C GLU A 168 -2.16 -7.65 0.07
N GLY A 169 -1.02 -7.04 0.44
CA GLY A 169 -0.51 -5.86 -0.26
C GLY A 169 -1.31 -4.57 -0.04
N ALA A 170 -2.28 -4.55 0.87
CA ALA A 170 -3.05 -3.37 1.24
C ALA A 170 -2.82 -2.96 2.71
N THR A 171 -2.93 -1.67 3.00
CA THR A 171 -3.06 -1.20 4.38
C THR A 171 -4.48 -1.49 4.86
N SER A 172 -4.61 -2.22 5.96
CA SER A 172 -5.89 -2.49 6.61
C SER A 172 -6.59 -1.19 7.02
N SER A 173 -7.93 -1.24 7.06
CA SER A 173 -8.75 -0.10 7.42
C SER A 173 -9.98 -0.57 8.20
N SER A 174 -10.70 0.34 8.82
CA SER A 174 -11.86 0.02 9.65
C SER A 174 -12.95 1.09 9.57
N LEU A 175 -14.16 0.68 9.94
CA LEU A 175 -15.32 1.56 10.09
C LEU A 175 -16.01 1.25 11.43
N GLY A 176 -16.26 2.28 12.22
CA GLY A 176 -17.05 2.19 13.45
C GLY A 176 -18.54 2.26 13.16
N PHE A 177 -19.35 1.64 14.01
CA PHE A 177 -20.80 1.69 14.03
C PHE A 177 -21.27 1.76 15.47
N GLU A 178 -22.47 2.28 15.69
CA GLU A 178 -23.17 2.08 16.96
C GLU A 178 -24.48 1.33 16.78
N PHE A 179 -24.72 0.34 17.63
CA PHE A 179 -26.01 -0.31 17.71
C PHE A 179 -26.82 0.36 18.80
N MET A 180 -27.87 1.08 18.40
CA MET A 180 -28.68 1.92 19.28
C MET A 180 -29.98 1.22 19.71
N PRO A 181 -30.52 1.54 20.89
CA PRO A 181 -31.82 1.02 21.29
C PRO A 181 -32.92 1.50 20.34
N ARG A 182 -33.98 0.71 20.20
CA ARG A 182 -35.17 1.13 19.42
C ARG A 182 -35.83 2.32 20.11
N LYS A 183 -36.00 3.44 19.40
CA LYS A 183 -36.81 4.57 19.88
C LYS A 183 -38.26 4.09 20.03
N GLN A 184 -38.83 4.26 21.23
CA GLN A 184 -40.23 3.92 21.55
C GLN A 184 -41.19 5.00 21.05
#